data_AF-C4FLZ3-F1
#
_entry.id   AF-C4FLZ3-F1
#
_cell.length_a   1.000
_cell.length_b   1.000
_cell.length_c   1.000
_cell.angle_alpha   90.00
_cell.angle_beta   90.00
_cell.angle_gamma   90.00
#
_symmetry.space_group_name_H-M   'P 1'
#
loop_
_entity.id
_entity.type
_entity.pdbx_description
1 polymer ?
#
loop_
_entity_poly.entity_id
_entity_poly.type
_entity_poly.pdbx_seq_one_letter_code
_entity_poly.pdbx_strand_id
1 'polypeptide(L)'
;MELLKYIKKNKLAYLSLYLIGIFYFLAIFADFIAPYPYDIQHRDTPYHPPTQIHFFDEKGNFHLRPFVYKYELIDPISKSYKINYDIKHPIYFFTHGHTHYLLGFIKTDLHLFGVKEGRIFLLGADNLGRDIFSRILYASR
;
A
#
# COMPACT_ATOMS: atom_id res chain seq x y z
N MET A 1 15.64 -4.35 33.97
CA MET A 1 14.85 -5.51 34.46
C MET A 1 13.55 -5.11 35.17
N GLU A 2 13.47 -3.93 35.80
CA GLU A 2 12.24 -3.35 36.41
C GLU A 2 11.13 -3.00 35.41
N LEU A 3 11.48 -2.46 34.22
CA LEU A 3 10.52 -2.10 33.17
C LEU A 3 9.64 -3.27 32.72
N LEU A 4 10.23 -4.46 32.58
CA LEU A 4 9.51 -5.68 32.18
C LEU A 4 8.51 -6.14 33.25
N LYS A 5 8.80 -5.90 34.55
CA LYS A 5 7.85 -6.18 35.64
C LYS A 5 6.65 -5.22 35.61
N TYR A 6 6.89 -3.94 35.31
CA TYR A 6 5.83 -2.93 35.22
C TYR A 6 4.89 -3.19 34.04
N ILE A 7 5.46 -3.50 32.86
CA ILE A 7 4.68 -3.86 31.67
C ILE A 7 3.88 -5.15 31.92
N LYS A 8 4.47 -6.17 32.57
CA LYS A 8 3.78 -7.41 32.98
C LYS A 8 2.51 -7.19 33.80
N LYS A 9 2.45 -6.11 34.58
CA LYS A 9 1.36 -5.84 35.52
C LYS A 9 0.20 -5.06 34.87
N ASN A 10 0.42 -4.40 33.73
CA ASN A 10 -0.56 -3.54 33.09
C ASN A 10 -0.79 -3.94 31.61
N LYS A 11 -1.97 -4.49 31.32
CA LYS A 11 -2.38 -4.88 29.95
C LYS A 11 -2.29 -3.71 28.95
N LEU A 12 -2.51 -2.47 29.39
CA LEU A 12 -2.39 -1.29 28.53
C LEU A 12 -0.93 -0.99 28.13
N ALA A 13 0.02 -1.25 29.04
CA ALA A 13 1.44 -1.04 28.73
C ALA A 13 1.92 -1.99 27.62
N TYR A 14 1.40 -3.22 27.59
CA TYR A 14 1.65 -4.15 26.47
C TYR A 14 1.05 -3.68 25.16
N LEU A 15 -0.16 -3.14 25.18
CA LEU A 15 -0.81 -2.61 23.98
C LEU A 15 0.01 -1.47 23.37
N SER A 16 0.47 -0.52 24.20
CA SER A 16 1.31 0.59 23.73
C SER A 16 2.65 0.09 23.19
N LEU A 17 3.32 -0.85 23.88
CA LEU A 17 4.57 -1.43 23.40
C LEU A 17 4.38 -2.15 22.05
N TYR A 18 3.29 -2.90 21.90
CA TYR A 18 2.97 -3.60 20.66
C TYR A 18 2.70 -2.62 19.52
N LEU A 19 1.92 -1.57 19.76
CA LEU A 19 1.62 -0.52 18.78
C LEU A 19 2.90 0.20 18.31
N ILE A 20 3.75 0.61 19.25
CA ILE A 20 5.05 1.22 18.95
C ILE A 20 5.93 0.25 18.15
N GLY A 21 5.95 -1.03 18.52
CA GLY A 21 6.67 -2.07 17.79
C GLY A 21 6.21 -2.20 16.34
N ILE A 22 4.90 -2.16 16.09
CA ILE A 22 4.34 -2.15 14.72
C ILE A 22 4.79 -0.90 13.95
N PHE A 23 4.73 0.29 14.54
CA PHE A 23 5.14 1.51 13.84
C PHE A 23 6.62 1.50 13.48
N TYR A 24 7.51 1.07 14.38
CA TYR A 24 8.92 0.90 14.05
C TYR A 24 9.14 -0.17 12.97
N PHE A 25 8.39 -1.27 13.01
CA PHE A 25 8.45 -2.28 11.96
C PHE A 25 8.05 -1.69 10.60
N LEU A 26 6.92 -0.97 10.52
CA LEU A 26 6.47 -0.33 9.29
C LEU A 26 7.48 0.71 8.78
N ALA A 27 8.10 1.49 9.65
CA ALA A 27 9.10 2.49 9.29
C ALA A 27 10.40 1.86 8.75
N ILE A 28 10.90 0.82 9.43
CA ILE A 28 12.14 0.12 9.04
C ILE A 28 11.96 -0.62 7.71
N PHE A 29 10.79 -1.21 7.49
CA PHE A 29 10.45 -1.96 6.28
C PHE A 29 9.64 -1.13 5.27
N ALA A 30 9.60 0.20 5.39
CA ALA A 30 8.79 1.07 4.53
C ALA A 30 9.09 0.85 3.04
N ASP A 31 10.38 0.75 2.68
CA ASP A 31 10.82 0.55 1.30
C ASP A 31 10.28 -0.77 0.70
N PHE A 32 10.17 -1.82 1.52
CA PHE A 32 9.66 -3.13 1.13
C PHE A 32 8.13 -3.18 1.11
N ILE A 33 7.46 -2.59 2.10
CA ILE A 33 5.99 -2.64 2.25
C ILE A 33 5.30 -1.73 1.24
N ALA A 34 5.89 -0.58 0.93
CA ALA A 34 5.32 0.37 -0.01
C ALA A 34 5.34 -0.21 -1.44
N PRO A 35 4.20 -0.18 -2.18
CA PRO A 35 4.15 -0.66 -3.56
C PRO A 35 4.91 0.25 -4.54
N TYR A 36 5.13 1.51 -4.19
CA TYR A 36 5.82 2.50 -5.03
C TYR A 36 6.80 3.35 -4.21
N PRO A 37 7.85 3.91 -4.84
CA PRO A 37 8.63 4.98 -4.23
C PRO A 37 7.78 6.22 -3.96
N TYR A 38 8.12 7.00 -2.93
CA TYR A 38 7.32 8.14 -2.47
C TYR A 38 7.23 9.31 -3.47
N ASP A 39 8.18 9.39 -4.41
CA ASP A 39 8.38 10.49 -5.34
C ASP A 39 7.87 10.19 -6.76
N ILE A 40 7.54 8.93 -7.07
CA ILE A 40 7.02 8.53 -8.37
C ILE A 40 5.66 9.18 -8.63
N GLN A 41 5.57 9.93 -9.72
CA GLN A 41 4.37 10.65 -10.15
C GLN A 41 3.69 9.95 -11.30
N HIS A 42 2.44 9.53 -11.10
CA HIS A 42 1.58 9.02 -12.17
C HIS A 42 0.63 10.14 -12.63
N ARG A 43 1.13 11.02 -13.51
CA ARG A 43 0.39 12.20 -13.99
C ARG A 43 -0.90 11.87 -14.75
N ASP A 44 -1.01 10.64 -15.22
CA ASP A 44 -2.20 10.05 -15.85
C ASP A 44 -3.28 9.63 -14.85
N THR A 45 -2.97 9.58 -13.54
CA THR A 45 -3.91 9.22 -12.47
C THR A 45 -3.90 10.21 -11.29
N PRO A 46 -4.17 11.51 -11.52
CA PRO A 46 -4.25 12.51 -10.44
C PRO A 46 -5.52 12.33 -9.60
N TYR A 47 -5.42 12.46 -8.28
CA TYR A 47 -6.54 12.27 -7.33
C TYR A 47 -7.23 10.90 -7.49
N HIS A 48 -6.46 9.86 -7.82
CA HIS A 48 -7.01 8.52 -7.91
C HIS A 48 -7.66 8.13 -6.57
N PRO A 49 -8.92 7.64 -6.55
CA PRO A 49 -9.57 7.26 -5.30
C PRO A 49 -8.90 6.04 -4.66
N PRO A 50 -9.16 5.75 -3.38
CA PRO A 50 -8.73 4.50 -2.75
C PRO A 50 -9.19 3.28 -3.55
N THR A 51 -8.23 2.45 -3.94
CA THR A 51 -8.46 1.25 -4.74
C THR A 51 -9.00 0.15 -3.84
N GLN A 52 -10.19 -0.33 -4.14
CA GLN A 52 -10.83 -1.39 -3.36
C GLN A 52 -10.26 -2.77 -3.70
N ILE A 53 -9.99 -3.57 -2.67
CA ILE A 53 -9.56 -4.96 -2.81
C ILE A 53 -10.80 -5.85 -2.79
N HIS A 54 -10.92 -6.72 -3.78
CA HIS A 54 -12.04 -7.64 -3.94
C HIS A 54 -11.57 -9.09 -3.88
N PHE A 55 -12.40 -9.93 -3.28
CA PHE A 55 -12.31 -11.40 -3.37
C PHE A 55 -13.47 -11.97 -4.21
N PHE A 56 -14.59 -11.26 -4.26
CA PHE A 56 -15.75 -11.62 -5.06
C PHE A 56 -15.82 -10.70 -6.27
N ASP A 57 -16.08 -11.27 -7.45
CA ASP A 57 -16.34 -10.46 -8.63
C ASP A 57 -17.77 -9.93 -8.69
N GLU A 58 -18.05 -9.06 -9.67
CA GLU A 58 -19.38 -8.47 -9.87
C GLU A 58 -20.47 -9.55 -10.07
N LYS A 59 -20.10 -10.71 -10.60
CA LYS A 59 -21.01 -11.86 -10.81
C LYS A 59 -21.13 -12.75 -9.56
N GLY A 60 -20.46 -12.41 -8.46
CA GLY A 60 -20.48 -13.15 -7.21
C GLY A 60 -19.53 -14.36 -7.15
N ASN A 61 -18.68 -14.57 -8.16
CA ASN A 61 -17.70 -15.66 -8.12
C ASN A 61 -16.56 -15.30 -7.16
N PHE A 62 -16.23 -16.24 -6.28
CA PHE A 62 -15.10 -16.12 -5.37
C PHE A 62 -13.78 -16.41 -6.09
N HIS A 63 -12.81 -15.52 -5.92
CA HIS A 63 -11.43 -15.67 -6.38
C HIS A 63 -10.55 -15.91 -5.16
N LEU A 64 -9.77 -16.99 -5.18
CA LEU A 64 -8.84 -17.31 -4.09
C LEU A 64 -7.78 -16.22 -3.89
N ARG A 65 -7.39 -15.55 -4.98
CA ARG A 65 -6.44 -14.44 -4.96
C ARG A 65 -7.19 -13.11 -4.95
N PRO A 66 -6.86 -12.18 -4.03
CA PRO A 66 -7.45 -10.85 -4.05
C PRO A 66 -7.04 -10.10 -5.32
N PHE A 67 -7.92 -9.24 -5.80
CA PHE A 67 -7.70 -8.46 -7.01
C PHE A 67 -8.30 -7.06 -6.85
N VAL A 68 -7.88 -6.15 -7.72
CA VAL A 68 -8.44 -4.81 -7.86
C VAL A 68 -8.99 -4.63 -9.26
N TYR A 69 -10.03 -3.82 -9.41
CA TYR A 69 -10.51 -3.43 -10.74
C TYR A 69 -9.74 -2.21 -11.26
N LYS A 70 -9.69 -2.07 -12.58
CA LYS A 70 -9.12 -0.88 -13.20
C LYS A 70 -10.03 0.32 -12.97
N TYR A 71 -9.45 1.44 -12.56
CA TYR A 71 -10.14 2.73 -12.52
C TYR A 71 -9.75 3.54 -13.76
N GLU A 72 -10.75 4.13 -14.40
CA GLU A 72 -10.59 4.94 -15.61
C GLU A 72 -11.02 6.36 -15.31
N LEU A 73 -10.14 7.32 -15.62
CA LEU A 73 -10.42 8.75 -15.52
C LEU A 73 -11.38 9.14 -16.66
N ILE A 74 -12.64 9.41 -16.32
CA ILE A 74 -13.65 9.81 -17.32
C ILE A 74 -13.57 11.31 -17.58
N ASP A 75 -13.41 12.10 -16.52
CA ASP A 75 -13.38 13.55 -16.61
C ASP A 75 -12.11 14.11 -15.94
N PRO A 76 -11.12 14.55 -16.73
CA PRO A 76 -9.90 15.16 -16.23
C PRO A 76 -10.10 16.47 -15.47
N ILE A 77 -11.21 17.17 -15.68
CA ILE A 77 -11.50 18.47 -15.02
C ILE A 77 -12.03 18.21 -13.62
N SER A 78 -13.10 17.42 -13.50
CA SER A 78 -13.67 17.06 -12.19
C SER A 78 -12.88 15.97 -11.43
N LYS A 79 -11.88 15.36 -12.07
CA LYS A 79 -11.10 14.23 -11.52
C LYS A 79 -11.98 13.04 -11.16
N SER A 80 -13.01 12.80 -11.98
CA SER A 80 -13.96 11.72 -11.77
C SER A 80 -13.46 10.41 -12.38
N TYR A 81 -13.49 9.36 -11.57
CA TYR A 81 -13.08 8.00 -11.95
C TYR A 81 -14.27 7.06 -11.96
N LYS A 82 -14.27 6.11 -12.90
CA LYS A 82 -15.19 4.97 -12.90
C LYS A 82 -14.42 3.67 -12.90
N ILE A 83 -14.98 2.70 -12.21
CA ILE A 83 -14.46 1.35 -12.16
C ILE A 83 -14.86 0.63 -13.45
N ASN A 84 -13.87 0.08 -14.15
CA ASN A 84 -14.07 -0.82 -15.26
C ASN A 84 -14.01 -2.27 -14.72
N TYR A 85 -15.19 -2.88 -14.58
CA TYR A 85 -15.35 -4.23 -14.02
C TYR A 85 -14.89 -5.36 -14.96
N ASP A 86 -14.62 -5.06 -16.24
CA ASP A 86 -14.12 -6.05 -17.19
C ASP A 86 -12.63 -6.35 -16.99
N ILE A 87 -11.88 -5.40 -16.42
CA ILE A 87 -10.43 -5.49 -16.25
C ILE A 87 -10.09 -5.69 -14.78
N LYS A 88 -9.61 -6.89 -14.45
CA LYS A 88 -9.17 -7.30 -13.11
C LYS A 88 -7.64 -7.38 -13.06
N HIS A 89 -7.05 -6.77 -12.04
CA HIS A 89 -5.63 -6.84 -11.75
C HIS A 89 -5.41 -7.65 -10.45
N PRO A 90 -4.96 -8.91 -10.54
CA PRO A 90 -4.69 -9.72 -9.37
C PRO A 90 -3.54 -9.15 -8.54
N ILE A 91 -3.70 -9.15 -7.22
CA ILE A 91 -2.65 -8.75 -6.29
C ILE A 91 -1.70 -9.94 -6.08
N TYR A 92 -0.42 -9.69 -6.29
CA TYR A 92 0.66 -10.64 -6.04
C TYR A 92 1.45 -10.17 -4.83
N PHE A 93 2.00 -11.13 -4.08
CA PHE A 93 2.98 -10.85 -3.05
C PHE A 93 4.39 -10.99 -3.63
N PHE A 94 5.37 -10.30 -3.03
CA PHE A 94 6.78 -10.36 -3.42
C PHE A 94 6.99 -9.99 -4.90
N THR A 95 6.39 -8.88 -5.32
CA THR A 95 6.45 -8.40 -6.70
C THR A 95 7.71 -7.61 -6.97
N HIS A 96 8.24 -7.71 -8.18
CA HIS A 96 9.38 -6.90 -8.61
C HIS A 96 8.87 -5.58 -9.19
N GLY A 97 9.47 -4.48 -8.80
CA GLY A 97 9.04 -3.12 -9.10
C GLY A 97 10.21 -2.14 -9.16
N HIS A 98 10.07 -1.00 -8.49
CA HIS A 98 11.12 0.01 -8.48
C HIS A 98 12.25 -0.38 -7.54
N THR A 99 13.49 -0.20 -8.00
CA THR A 99 14.65 -0.46 -7.16
C THR A 99 14.72 0.49 -5.98
N HIS A 100 14.91 -0.07 -4.79
CA HIS A 100 15.08 0.63 -3.52
C HIS A 100 16.19 -0.01 -2.68
N TYR A 101 16.49 0.59 -1.52
CA TYR A 101 17.48 0.07 -0.58
C TYR A 101 16.80 -0.40 0.69
N LEU A 102 16.58 -1.71 0.80
CA LEU A 102 16.07 -2.31 2.02
C LEU A 102 17.07 -2.08 3.16
N LEU A 103 16.56 -1.57 4.28
CA LEU A 103 17.34 -1.12 5.45
C LEU A 103 18.41 -0.05 5.13
N GLY A 104 18.35 0.58 3.95
CA GLY A 104 19.31 1.58 3.50
C GLY A 104 20.61 1.06 2.87
N PHE A 105 20.81 -0.26 2.76
CA PHE A 105 22.04 -0.83 2.20
C PHE A 105 21.85 -2.04 1.29
N ILE A 106 20.73 -2.77 1.39
CA ILE A 106 20.46 -3.92 0.52
C ILE A 106 19.68 -3.42 -0.70
N LYS A 107 20.36 -3.27 -1.84
CA LYS A 107 19.71 -2.91 -3.10
C LYS A 107 18.81 -4.07 -3.55
N THR A 108 17.52 -3.81 -3.68
CA THR A 108 16.51 -4.79 -4.12
C THR A 108 15.40 -4.06 -4.89
N ASP A 109 14.63 -4.78 -5.70
CA ASP A 109 13.45 -4.30 -6.42
C ASP A 109 12.17 -5.01 -5.95
N LEU A 110 12.28 -5.76 -4.84
CA LEU A 110 11.24 -6.66 -4.38
C LEU A 110 10.34 -5.96 -3.35
N HIS A 111 9.05 -5.86 -3.65
CA HIS A 111 8.03 -5.23 -2.81
C HIS A 111 7.08 -6.29 -2.22
N LEU A 112 6.52 -6.02 -1.04
CA LEU A 112 5.62 -6.92 -0.32
C LEU A 112 4.42 -7.32 -1.18
N PHE A 113 3.81 -6.36 -1.87
CA PHE A 113 2.68 -6.62 -2.75
C PHE A 113 2.63 -5.63 -3.92
N GLY A 114 1.93 -6.04 -4.97
CA GLY A 114 1.70 -5.22 -6.15
C GLY A 114 0.82 -5.92 -7.17
N VAL A 115 0.58 -5.24 -8.29
CA VAL A 115 -0.13 -5.79 -9.46
C VAL A 115 0.84 -5.83 -10.64
N LYS A 116 0.75 -6.86 -11.49
CA LYS A 116 1.63 -6.99 -12.68
C LYS A 116 1.34 -5.94 -13.75
N GLU A 117 0.05 -5.64 -13.91
CA GLU A 117 -0.46 -4.67 -14.87
C GLU A 117 -1.41 -3.74 -14.12
N GLY A 118 -1.46 -2.48 -14.53
CA GLY A 118 -2.23 -1.45 -13.83
C GLY A 118 -1.52 -0.94 -12.57
N ARG A 119 -2.28 -0.35 -11.66
CA ARG A 119 -1.78 0.25 -10.42
C ARG A 119 -2.72 -0.03 -9.25
N ILE A 120 -2.18 0.02 -8.05
CA ILE A 120 -2.93 -0.17 -6.80
C ILE A 120 -2.65 0.99 -5.84
N PHE A 121 -3.63 1.87 -5.66
CA PHE A 121 -3.54 2.99 -4.74
C PHE A 121 -4.40 2.71 -3.50
N LEU A 122 -3.87 1.99 -2.50
CA LEU A 122 -4.66 1.53 -1.34
C LEU A 122 -5.38 2.68 -0.61
N LEU A 123 -4.70 3.81 -0.46
CA LEU A 123 -5.25 5.02 0.15
C LEU A 123 -5.52 6.14 -0.86
N GLY A 124 -5.49 5.82 -2.14
CA GLY A 124 -5.60 6.77 -3.24
C GLY A 124 -4.27 7.45 -3.59
N ALA A 125 -4.35 8.35 -4.56
CA ALA A 125 -3.23 9.14 -5.04
C ALA A 125 -3.49 10.64 -4.85
N ASP A 126 -2.42 11.43 -4.73
CA ASP A 126 -2.53 12.87 -4.64
C ASP A 126 -2.72 13.57 -6.01
N ASN A 127 -2.64 14.90 -6.03
CA ASN A 127 -2.80 15.71 -7.23
C ASN A 127 -1.80 15.43 -8.36
N LEU A 128 -0.63 14.86 -8.04
CA LEU A 128 0.39 14.46 -9.00
C LEU A 128 0.35 12.95 -9.31
N GLY A 129 -0.61 12.24 -8.74
CA GLY A 129 -0.74 10.79 -8.85
C GLY A 129 0.33 10.03 -8.08
N ARG A 130 0.87 10.60 -6.99
CA ARG A 130 1.76 9.88 -6.07
C ARG A 130 0.92 9.08 -5.09
N ASP A 131 1.32 7.84 -4.82
CA ASP A 131 0.59 6.95 -3.92
C ASP A 131 0.65 7.43 -2.47
N ILE A 132 -0.52 7.70 -1.88
CA ILE A 132 -0.64 8.23 -0.53
C ILE A 132 -0.15 7.21 0.51
N PHE A 133 -0.45 5.93 0.29
CA PHE A 133 -0.05 4.85 1.21
C PHE A 133 1.47 4.76 1.32
N SER A 134 2.16 4.68 0.18
CA SER A 134 3.61 4.70 0.10
C SER A 134 4.16 5.94 0.82
N ARG A 135 3.64 7.12 0.50
CA ARG A 135 4.12 8.37 1.13
C ARG A 135 3.98 8.39 2.65
N ILE A 136 2.92 7.81 3.22
CA ILE A 136 2.75 7.69 4.67
C ILE A 136 3.81 6.76 5.27
N LEU A 137 4.07 5.61 4.64
CA LEU A 137 5.11 4.69 5.10
C LEU A 137 6.49 5.34 5.08
N TYR A 138 6.86 5.98 3.95
CA TYR A 138 8.13 6.68 3.84
C TYR A 138 8.26 7.85 4.82
N ALA A 139 7.16 8.55 5.14
CA ALA A 139 7.17 9.64 6.11
C ALA A 139 7.34 9.18 7.57
N SER A 140 7.22 7.87 7.84
CA SER A 140 7.44 7.31 9.19
C SER A 140 8.91 7.06 9.54
N ARG A 141 9.82 7.22 8.57
CA ARG A 141 11.27 7.05 8.70
C ARG A 141 11.98 8.40 8.78
#